data_AF-A0A840WNJ1-F1
#
_entry.id   AF-A0A840WNJ1-F1
#
_cell.length_a   1.000
_cell.length_b   1.000
_cell.length_c   1.000
_cell.angle_alpha   90.00
_cell.angle_beta   90.00
_cell.angle_gamma   90.00
#
_symmetry.space_group_name_H-M   'P 1'
#
loop_
_entity.id
_entity.type
_entity.pdbx_description
1 polymer ?
#
loop_
_entity_poly.entity_id
_entity_poly.type
_entity_poly.pdbx_seq_one_letter_code
_entity_poly.pdbx_strand_id
1 'polypeptide(L)'
;MGRDPRLTTVLNLIAREHALLDAGAYDALFDVVSERVALIEQLADAPPGKDDLSALQAAVAGISDRLEAARAGVARARRRVAALDGAQFSTYTRDSVVEHRQSTPRTHRMV
;
A
#
# COMPACT_ATOMS: atom_id res chain seq x y z
N MET A 1 -41.05 6.12 -4.60
CA MET A 1 -39.95 6.94 -5.15
C MET A 1 -38.77 6.00 -5.35
N GLY A 2 -38.27 5.87 -6.59
CA GLY A 2 -37.08 5.07 -6.87
C GLY A 2 -35.82 5.81 -6.42
N ARG A 3 -34.79 5.06 -6.00
CA ARG A 3 -33.49 5.62 -5.62
C ARG A 3 -32.84 6.29 -6.84
N ASP A 4 -32.23 7.46 -6.66
CA ASP A 4 -31.55 8.15 -7.76
C ASP A 4 -30.42 7.25 -8.31
N PRO A 5 -30.39 6.95 -9.62
CA PRO A 5 -29.36 6.12 -10.21
C PRO A 5 -27.95 6.72 -10.03
N ARG A 6 -27.82 8.06 -10.01
CA ARG A 6 -26.54 8.75 -9.81
C ARG A 6 -25.94 8.45 -8.44
N LEU A 7 -26.77 8.39 -7.41
CA LEU A 7 -26.33 8.01 -6.06
C LEU A 7 -25.76 6.59 -6.04
N THR A 8 -26.46 5.66 -6.70
CA THR A 8 -25.99 4.27 -6.81
C THR A 8 -24.63 4.21 -7.50
N THR A 9 -24.43 4.99 -8.56
CA THR A 9 -23.14 5.10 -9.25
C THR A 9 -22.05 5.67 -8.34
N VAL A 10 -22.34 6.74 -7.59
CA VAL A 10 -21.38 7.33 -6.65
C VAL A 10 -20.95 6.34 -5.58
N LEU A 11 -21.88 5.59 -4.99
CA LEU A 11 -21.56 4.57 -3.99
C LEU A 11 -20.68 3.45 -4.57
N ASN A 12 -20.95 3.03 -5.81
CA ASN A 12 -20.10 2.06 -6.51
C ASN A 12 -18.70 2.59 -6.79
N LEU A 13 -18.57 3.86 -7.17
CA LEU A 13 -17.27 4.51 -7.37
C LEU A 13 -16.49 4.61 -6.06
N ILE A 14 -17.13 4.93 -4.94
CA ILE A 14 -16.47 4.92 -3.61
C ILE A 14 -15.99 3.50 -3.25
N ALA A 15 -16.81 2.47 -3.48
CA ALA A 15 -16.39 1.09 -3.22
C ALA A 15 -15.20 0.68 -4.10
N ARG A 16 -15.19 1.11 -5.37
CA ARG A 16 -14.06 0.89 -6.28
C ARG A 16 -12.81 1.65 -5.84
N GLU A 17 -12.95 2.90 -5.38
CA GLU A 17 -11.87 3.71 -4.83
C GLU A 17 -11.21 3.02 -3.64
N HIS A 18 -12.00 2.48 -2.70
CA HIS A 18 -11.50 1.69 -1.59
C HIS A 18 -10.69 0.47 -2.06
N ALA A 19 -11.23 -0.30 -3.01
CA ALA A 19 -10.54 -1.48 -3.55
C ALA A 19 -9.21 -1.11 -4.24
N LEU A 20 -9.16 0.00 -4.95
CA LEU A 20 -7.95 0.49 -5.61
C LEU A 20 -6.90 0.96 -4.61
N LEU A 21 -7.31 1.66 -3.55
CA LEU A 21 -6.43 2.07 -2.45
C LEU A 21 -5.84 0.86 -1.72
N ASP A 22 -6.69 -0.13 -1.41
CA ASP A 22 -6.27 -1.35 -0.73
C ASP A 22 -5.33 -2.21 -1.61
N ALA A 23 -5.54 -2.19 -2.93
CA ALA A 23 -4.67 -2.87 -3.91
C ALA A 23 -3.39 -2.07 -4.26
N GLY A 24 -3.27 -0.81 -3.86
CA GLY A 24 -2.18 0.08 -4.27
C GLY A 24 -2.19 0.44 -5.76
N ALA A 25 -3.34 0.33 -6.43
CA ALA A 25 -3.52 0.59 -7.86
C ALA A 25 -3.77 2.08 -8.12
N TYR A 26 -2.77 2.91 -7.84
CA TYR A 26 -2.90 4.38 -7.84
C TYR A 26 -3.15 4.99 -9.22
N ASP A 27 -2.66 4.34 -10.30
CA ASP A 27 -2.84 4.85 -11.66
C ASP A 27 -4.32 4.90 -12.05
N ALA A 28 -5.11 3.91 -11.63
CA ALA A 28 -6.55 3.84 -11.89
C ALA A 28 -7.39 4.68 -10.89
N LEU A 29 -6.77 5.21 -9.83
CA LEU A 29 -7.47 5.95 -8.78
C LEU A 29 -7.94 7.31 -9.28
N PHE A 30 -7.13 7.96 -10.12
CA PHE A 30 -7.41 9.31 -10.62
C PHE A 30 -8.73 9.40 -11.40
N ASP A 31 -8.95 8.45 -12.31
CA ASP A 31 -10.16 8.42 -13.14
C ASP A 31 -11.42 8.20 -12.27
N VAL A 32 -11.34 7.27 -11.32
CA VAL A 32 -12.45 6.95 -10.41
C VAL A 32 -12.80 8.13 -9.50
N VAL A 33 -11.79 8.81 -8.95
CA VAL A 33 -12.00 9.99 -8.09
C VAL A 33 -12.60 11.14 -8.89
N SER A 34 -12.10 11.37 -10.11
CA SER A 34 -12.60 12.45 -10.98
C SER A 34 -14.06 12.23 -11.37
N GLU A 35 -14.42 11.02 -11.77
CA GLU A 35 -15.81 10.65 -12.08
C GLU A 35 -16.72 10.78 -10.84
N ARG A 36 -16.25 10.35 -9.67
CA ARG A 36 -16.99 10.46 -8.41
C ARG A 36 -17.27 11.92 -8.06
N VAL A 37 -16.27 12.80 -8.14
CA VAL A 37 -16.41 14.22 -7.81
C VAL A 37 -17.41 14.88 -8.75
N ALA A 38 -17.31 14.64 -10.06
CA ALA A 38 -18.24 15.19 -11.03
C ALA A 38 -19.70 14.77 -10.76
N LEU A 39 -19.94 13.51 -10.36
CA LEU A 39 -21.28 13.06 -10.00
C LEU A 39 -21.79 13.63 -8.67
N ILE A 40 -20.91 13.83 -7.69
CA ILE A 40 -21.29 14.50 -6.43
C ILE A 40 -21.66 15.96 -6.69
N GLU A 41 -20.95 16.65 -7.56
CA GLU A 41 -21.28 18.02 -7.99
C GLU A 41 -22.67 18.07 -8.66
N GLN A 42 -22.98 17.13 -9.55
CA GLN A 42 -24.32 17.02 -10.16
C GLN A 42 -25.44 16.71 -9.15
N LEU A 43 -25.12 15.99 -8.07
CA LEU A 43 -26.06 15.73 -6.98
C LEU A 43 -26.29 16.98 -6.11
N ALA A 44 -25.38 17.97 -6.12
CA ALA A 44 -25.57 19.21 -5.38
C ALA A 44 -26.71 20.06 -5.96
N ASP A 45 -26.93 19.99 -7.28
CA ASP A 45 -28.03 20.69 -7.96
C ASP A 45 -29.41 20.14 -7.60
N ALA A 46 -29.48 18.85 -7.23
CA ALA A 46 -30.69 18.16 -6.80
C ALA A 46 -30.36 17.27 -5.60
N PRO A 47 -30.26 17.85 -4.39
CA PRO A 47 -29.72 17.15 -3.24
C PRO A 47 -30.54 15.91 -2.89
N PRO A 48 -29.87 14.79 -2.56
CA PRO A 48 -30.55 13.56 -2.20
C PRO A 48 -31.30 13.71 -0.87
N GLY A 49 -32.23 12.79 -0.62
CA GLY A 49 -32.91 12.70 0.67
C GLY A 49 -31.93 12.45 1.81
N LYS A 50 -32.37 12.75 3.04
CA LYS A 50 -31.55 12.64 4.26
C LYS A 50 -30.87 11.26 4.42
N ASP A 51 -31.60 10.18 4.15
CA ASP A 51 -31.07 8.81 4.31
C ASP A 51 -29.96 8.52 3.30
N ASP A 52 -30.12 9.00 2.07
CA ASP A 52 -29.14 8.85 1.00
C ASP A 52 -27.89 9.73 1.25
N LEU A 53 -28.07 10.93 1.80
CA LEU A 53 -26.96 11.77 2.25
C LEU A 53 -26.18 11.09 3.40
N SER A 54 -26.89 10.49 4.36
CA SER A 54 -26.25 9.75 5.46
C SER A 54 -25.46 8.54 4.94
N ALA A 55 -26.00 7.82 3.95
CA ALA A 55 -25.29 6.71 3.31
C ALA A 55 -24.04 7.19 2.57
N LEU A 56 -24.13 8.32 1.86
CA LEU A 56 -23.00 8.92 1.17
C LEU A 56 -21.89 9.35 2.16
N GLN A 57 -22.26 10.02 3.25
CA GLN A 57 -21.33 10.43 4.31
C GLN A 57 -20.63 9.23 4.95
N ALA A 58 -21.37 8.17 5.26
CA ALA A 58 -20.79 6.93 5.79
C ALA A 58 -19.81 6.29 4.79
N ALA A 59 -20.14 6.31 3.49
CA ALA A 59 -19.27 5.77 2.47
C ALA A 59 -17.94 6.54 2.33
N VAL A 60 -17.97 7.88 2.39
CA VAL A 60 -16.74 8.70 2.28
C VAL A 60 -15.90 8.74 3.56
N ALA A 61 -16.48 8.45 4.73
CA ALA A 61 -15.78 8.52 6.02
C ALA A 61 -14.52 7.63 6.10
N GLY A 62 -14.44 6.57 5.28
CA GLY A 62 -13.30 5.65 5.25
C GLY A 62 -12.22 5.97 4.22
N ILE A 63 -12.36 7.04 3.41
CA ILE A 63 -11.40 7.35 2.35
C ILE A 63 -10.12 7.96 2.94
N SER A 64 -10.24 8.87 3.90
CA SER A 64 -9.09 9.56 4.52
C SER A 64 -8.13 8.57 5.18
N ASP A 65 -8.66 7.63 5.98
CA ASP A 65 -7.84 6.62 6.67
C ASP A 65 -7.07 5.73 5.69
N ARG A 66 -7.71 5.35 4.57
CA ARG A 66 -7.06 4.56 3.51
C ARG A 66 -5.98 5.34 2.77
N LEU A 67 -6.21 6.62 2.50
CA LEU A 67 -5.21 7.50 1.91
C LEU A 67 -3.98 7.65 2.83
N GLU A 68 -4.21 7.80 4.14
CA GLU A 68 -3.11 7.83 5.11
C GLU A 68 -2.34 6.52 5.14
N ALA A 69 -3.04 5.38 5.16
CA ALA A 69 -2.41 4.05 5.10
C ALA A 69 -1.59 3.85 3.81
N ALA A 70 -2.15 4.22 2.66
CA ALA A 70 -1.47 4.17 1.36
C ALA A 70 -0.21 5.04 1.37
N ARG A 71 -0.30 6.27 1.85
CA ARG A 71 0.84 7.20 1.97
C ARG A 71 1.93 6.64 2.89
N ALA A 72 1.56 6.04 4.02
CA ALA A 72 2.50 5.39 4.92
C ALA A 72 3.20 4.19 4.25
N GLY A 73 2.47 3.40 3.46
CA GLY A 73 3.00 2.30 2.65
C GLY A 73 4.05 2.77 1.65
N VAL A 74 3.74 3.82 0.87
CA VAL A 74 4.68 4.42 -0.08
C VAL A 74 5.92 4.97 0.62
N ALA A 75 5.77 5.65 1.77
CA ALA A 75 6.89 6.15 2.54
C ALA A 75 7.81 5.02 3.03
N ARG A 76 7.24 3.90 3.47
CA ARG A 76 8.00 2.70 3.85
C ARG A 76 8.75 2.08 2.67
N ALA A 77 8.11 2.02 1.49
CA ALA A 77 8.75 1.54 0.27
C ALA A 77 9.96 2.42 -0.11
N ARG A 78 9.81 3.75 -0.08
CA ARG A 78 10.90 4.70 -0.33
C ARG A 78 12.08 4.51 0.63
N ARG A 79 11.81 4.36 1.93
CA ARG A 79 12.88 4.10 2.92
C ARG A 79 13.61 2.79 2.62
N ARG A 80 12.90 1.74 2.20
CA ARG A 80 13.53 0.47 1.81
C ARG A 80 14.40 0.61 0.58
N VAL A 81 13.95 1.34 -0.45
CA VAL A 81 14.75 1.61 -1.64
C VAL A 81 16.00 2.41 -1.30
N ALA A 82 15.90 3.46 -0.47
CA ALA A 82 17.06 4.24 -0.03
C ALA A 82 18.06 3.39 0.78
N ALA A 83 17.59 2.42 1.57
CA ALA A 83 18.46 1.49 2.28
C ALA A 83 19.21 0.53 1.34
N LEU A 84 18.69 0.24 0.14
CA LEU A 84 19.40 -0.57 -0.85
C LEU A 84 20.57 0.20 -1.48
N ASP A 85 20.44 1.52 -1.64
CA ASP A 85 21.51 2.38 -2.16
C ASP A 85 22.68 2.51 -1.15
N GLY A 86 22.36 2.54 0.14
CA GLY A 86 23.37 2.54 1.22
C GLY A 86 23.89 1.15 1.61
N ALA A 87 23.23 0.07 1.18
CA ALA A 87 23.72 -1.28 1.33
C ALA A 87 24.81 -1.52 0.28
N GLN A 88 26.05 -1.10 0.59
CA GLN A 88 27.21 -1.65 -0.09
C GLN A 88 27.01 -3.16 -0.15
N PHE A 89 26.95 -3.70 -1.37
CA PHE A 89 27.11 -5.12 -1.60
C PHE A 89 28.41 -5.47 -0.88
N SER A 90 28.30 -6.06 0.30
CA SER A 90 29.38 -6.78 0.95
C SER A 90 29.65 -7.95 0.02
N THR A 91 30.38 -7.67 -1.06
CA THR A 91 31.00 -8.66 -1.90
C THR A 91 31.85 -9.47 -0.97
N TYR A 92 31.39 -10.69 -0.71
CA TYR A 92 32.16 -11.83 -0.28
C TYR A 92 33.65 -11.63 -0.59
N THR A 93 34.43 -11.17 0.38
CA THR A 93 35.87 -11.42 0.38
C THR A 93 36.01 -12.88 0.76
N ARG A 94 35.83 -13.75 -0.24
CA ARG A 94 36.13 -15.17 -0.20
C ARG A 94 37.66 -15.31 -0.28
N ASP A 95 38.36 -14.79 0.72
CA ASP A 95 39.81 -14.94 0.86
C ASP A 95 40.16 -15.01 2.34
N SER A 96 40.00 -16.20 2.89
CA SER A 96 40.73 -16.68 4.06
C SER A 96 40.64 -18.20 4.07
N VAL A 97 41.19 -18.82 3.02
CA VAL A 97 41.80 -20.16 3.17
C VAL A 97 43.07 -19.93 3.98
N VAL A 98 42.94 -19.83 5.31
CA VAL A 98 44.10 -20.01 6.19
C VAL A 98 44.26 -21.52 6.36
N GLU A 99 45.06 -22.06 5.46
CA GLU A 99 45.70 -23.36 5.56
C GLU A 99 46.52 -23.40 6.87
N HIS A 100 45.88 -23.72 8.00
CA HIS A 100 46.61 -24.10 9.22
C HIS A 100 46.93 -25.59 9.14
N ARG A 101 47.94 -25.90 8.33
CA ARG A 101 48.69 -27.15 8.37
C ARG A 101 49.22 -27.37 9.79
N GLN A 102 48.97 -28.58 10.30
CA GLN A 102 49.83 -29.36 11.19
C GLN A 102 50.04 -28.75 12.59
N SER A 103 49.46 -29.35 13.64
CA SER A 103 50.19 -30.44 14.31
C SER A 103 49.23 -31.34 15.08
N THR A 104 49.12 -32.59 14.65
CA THR A 104 48.64 -33.70 15.47
C THR A 104 49.73 -34.08 16.48
N PRO A 105 49.48 -34.04 17.80
CA PRO A 105 50.35 -34.73 18.72
C PRO A 105 50.10 -36.23 18.57
N ARG A 106 51.14 -36.91 18.07
CA ARG A 106 51.31 -38.36 18.10
C ARG A 106 51.10 -38.88 19.52
N THR A 107 50.24 -39.89 19.60
CA THR A 107 50.09 -40.87 20.65
C THR A 107 51.44 -41.31 21.23
N HIS A 108 51.60 -41.31 22.55
CA HIS A 108 52.45 -42.28 23.22
C HIS A 108 51.74 -42.89 24.42
N ARG A 109 51.42 -44.17 24.22
CA ARG A 109 51.07 -45.22 25.17
C ARG A 109 52.37 -45.80 25.72
N MET A 110 52.47 -46.02 27.04
CA MET A 110 53.38 -46.90 27.81
C MET A 110 53.52 -46.27 29.21
N VAL A 111 53.37 -46.94 30.36
CA VAL A 111 53.33 -48.36 30.78
C VAL A 111 52.40 -48.45 31.99
#